data_AF-A0A7I9YTA7-F1
#
_entry.id   AF-A0A7I9YTA7-F1
#
_cell.length_a   1.000
_cell.length_b   1.000
_cell.length_c   1.000
_cell.angle_alpha   90.00
_cell.angle_beta   90.00
_cell.angle_gamma   90.00
#
_symmetry.space_group_name_H-M   'P 1'
#
loop_
_entity.id
_entity.type
_entity.pdbx_description
1 polymer ?
#
loop_
_entity_poly.entity_id
_entity_poly.type
_entity_poly.pdbx_seq_one_letter_code
_entity_poly.pdbx_strand_id
1 'polypeptide(L)' 'MWALTTSNGLRVDNINEQDGQSAVQMLGYSRRIGPYSWQVVDNQGRSFVAELRRSRLAA' A
#
# COMPACT_ATOMS: atom_id res chain seq x y z
N MET A 1 -7.60 -8.71 -8.79
CA MET A 1 -6.17 -8.56 -8.52
C MET A 1 -5.92 -7.13 -8.07
N TRP A 2 -5.03 -6.91 -7.11
CA TRP A 2 -4.75 -5.60 -6.53
C TRP A 2 -3.29 -5.19 -6.80
N ALA A 3 -3.04 -3.89 -6.67
CA ALA A 3 -1.73 -3.28 -6.68
C ALA A 3 -1.59 -2.39 -5.43
N LEU A 4 -0.48 -2.57 -4.72
CA LEU A 4 -0.03 -1.64 -3.70
C LEU A 4 0.90 -0.62 -4.36
N THR A 5 0.60 0.67 -4.20
CA THR A 5 1.44 1.77 -4.64
C THR A 5 1.77 2.65 -3.45
N THR A 6 3.01 3.10 -3.33
CA THR A 6 3.41 4.09 -2.34
C THR A 6 3.82 5.38 -3.02
N SER A 7 3.61 6.51 -2.34
CA SER A 7 4.04 7.82 -2.85
C SER A 7 5.57 7.98 -2.93
N ASN A 8 6.33 7.06 -2.32
CA ASN A 8 7.79 7.00 -2.45
C ASN A 8 8.28 6.12 -3.62
N GLY A 9 7.37 5.61 -4.47
CA GLY A 9 7.70 4.95 -5.73
C GLY A 9 7.70 3.43 -5.71
N LEU A 10 7.39 2.78 -4.58
CA LEU A 10 7.18 1.34 -4.53
C LEU A 10 5.87 0.98 -5.23
N ARG A 11 5.90 -0.05 -6.05
CA ARG A 11 4.70 -0.66 -6.62
C ARG A 11 4.81 -2.18 -6.57
N VAL A 12 3.76 -2.82 -6.07
CA VAL A 12 3.64 -4.28 -6.04
C VAL A 12 2.32 -4.64 -6.70
N ASP A 13 2.38 -5.25 -7.88
CA ASP A 13 1.22 -5.73 -8.63
C ASP A 13 0.93 -7.20 -8.32
N ASN A 14 -0.23 -7.68 -8.81
CA ASN A 14 -0.63 -9.08 -8.73
C ASN A 14 -0.71 -9.64 -7.29
N ILE A 15 -1.22 -8.82 -6.36
CA ILE A 15 -1.48 -9.25 -4.98
C ILE A 15 -2.98 -9.39 -4.74
N ASN A 16 -3.36 -10.23 -3.78
CA ASN A 16 -4.73 -10.24 -3.27
C ASN A 16 -4.91 -9.06 -2.28
N GLU A 17 -6.16 -8.78 -1.91
CA GLU A 17 -6.47 -7.63 -1.05
C GLU A 17 -5.83 -7.75 0.34
N GLN A 18 -5.89 -8.96 0.91
CA GLN A 18 -5.44 -9.24 2.27
C GLN A 18 -3.91 -9.15 2.38
N ASP A 19 -3.17 -9.68 1.40
CA ASP A 19 -1.72 -9.56 1.31
C ASP A 19 -1.32 -8.10 1.12
N GLY A 20 -2.08 -7.32 0.33
CA GLY A 20 -1.87 -5.89 0.19
C GLY A 20 -2.06 -5.12 1.49
N GLN A 21 -3.09 -5.44 2.26
CA GLN A 21 -3.30 -4.84 3.58
C GLN A 21 -2.21 -5.25 4.59
N SER A 22 -1.79 -6.51 4.56
CA SER A 22 -0.71 -7.03 5.40
C SER A 22 0.63 -6.36 5.07
N ALA A 23 0.95 -6.21 3.78
CA ALA A 23 2.15 -5.54 3.31
C ALA A 23 2.23 -4.09 3.81
N VAL A 24 1.12 -3.35 3.83
CA VAL A 24 1.08 -1.98 4.39
C VAL A 24 1.51 -1.95 5.87
N GLN A 25 1.13 -2.96 6.66
CA GLN A 25 1.55 -3.07 8.06
C GLN A 25 3.05 -3.38 8.21
N MET A 26 3.66 -4.00 7.20
CA MET A 26 5.09 -4.33 7.19
C MET A 26 5.97 -3.13 6.79
N LEU A 27 5.40 -2.12 6.13
CA LEU A 27 6.13 -0.92 5.70
C LEU A 27 6.52 0.02 6.86
N GLY A 28 5.89 -0.13 8.02
CA GLY A 28 6.15 0.69 9.20
C GLY A 28 4.88 0.95 10.02
N TYR A 29 4.88 2.05 10.78
CA TYR A 29 3.68 2.47 11.49
C TYR A 29 2.65 3.00 10.50
N SER A 30 1.55 2.27 10.34
CA SER A 30 0.49 2.63 9.39
C SER A 30 -0.75 3.19 10.12
N ARG A 31 -1.28 4.28 9.59
CA ARG A 31 -2.55 4.88 10.00
C ARG A 31 -3.48 4.96 8.81
N ARG A 32 -4.66 4.36 8.93
CA ARG A 32 -5.67 4.39 7.88
C ARG A 32 -6.20 5.82 7.69
N ILE A 33 -6.18 6.31 6.45
CA ILE A 33 -6.69 7.64 6.05
C ILE A 33 -7.82 7.55 5.02
N GLY A 34 -8.12 6.34 4.52
CA GLY A 34 -9.23 6.06 3.61
C GLY A 34 -9.53 4.56 3.49
N PRO A 35 -10.50 4.16 2.66
CA PRO A 35 -10.90 2.76 2.50
C PRO A 35 -9.73 1.84 2.12
N TYR A 36 -8.82 2.33 1.26
CA TYR A 36 -7.66 1.59 0.77
C TYR A 36 -6.41 2.46 0.76
N SER A 37 -6.31 3.38 1.72
CA SER A 37 -5.23 4.36 1.79
C SER A 37 -4.75 4.50 3.22
N TRP A 38 -3.44 4.54 3.38
CA TRP A 38 -2.77 4.62 4.67
C TRP A 38 -1.64 5.65 4.62
N GLN A 39 -1.54 6.46 5.67
CA GLN A 39 -0.31 7.18 5.96
C GLN A 39 0.63 6.20 6.65
N VAL A 40 1.86 6.07 6.16
CA VAL A 40 2.89 5.19 6.70
C VAL A 40 4.08 6.02 7.15
N VAL A 41 4.65 5.68 8.30
CA VAL A 41 5.94 6.17 8.78
C VAL A 41 6.89 4.99 8.85
N ASP A 42 7.95 4.99 8.04
CA ASP A 42 8.95 3.92 8.06
C ASP A 42 9.88 3.99 9.28
N ASN A 43 10.76 3.00 9.39
CA ASN A 43 11.78 2.91 10.43
C ASN A 43 12.84 4.03 10.38
N GLN A 44 12.92 4.80 9.29
CA GLN A 44 13.78 5.97 9.16
C GLN A 44 13.03 7.27 9.51
N GLY A 45 11.77 7.18 9.94
CA GLY A 45 10.91 8.32 10.25
C GLY A 45 10.34 9.02 9.01
N ARG A 46 10.46 8.43 7.82
CA ARG A 46 9.95 9.01 6.57
C ARG A 46 8.48 8.72 6.44
N SER A 47 7.72 9.76 6.13
CA SER A 47 6.27 9.68 5.96
C SER A 47 5.91 9.58 4.47
N PHE A 48 5.09 8.60 4.11
CA PHE A 48 4.55 8.44 2.75
C PHE A 48 3.15 7.83 2.79
N VAL A 49 2.43 7.93 1.67
CA VAL A 49 1.11 7.32 1.53
C VAL A 49 1.26 5.97 0.84
N ALA A 50 0.58 4.96 1.36
CA ALA A 50 0.39 3.67 0.71
C ALA A 50 -1.08 3.55 0.27
N GLU A 51 -1.30 3.12 -0.96
CA GLU A 51 -2.63 2.95 -1.55
C GLU A 51 -2.76 1.56 -2.15
N LEU A 52 -3.88 0.89 -1.89
CA LEU A 52 -4.23 -0.35 -2.53
C LEU A 52 -5.31 -0.08 -3.59
N ARG A 53 -5.01 -0.38 -4.85
CA ARG A 53 -5.92 -0.17 -5.98
C ARG A 53 -6.21 -1.48 -6.67
N ARG A 54 -7.43 -1.68 -7.17
CA ARG A 54 -7.71 -2.84 -8.01
C ARG A 54 -6.89 -2.72 -9.29
N SER A 55 -6.00 -3.67 -9.53
CA SER A 55 -5.34 -3.83 -10.81
C SER A 55 -6.39 -4.32 -11.79
N ARG A 56 -6.81 -3.45 -12.69
CA ARG A 56 -7.44 -3.88 -13.93
C ARG A 56 -6.34 -4.54 -14.74
N LEU A 57 -6.15 -5.85 -14.58
CA LEU A 57 -5.60 -6.64 -15.67
C LEU A 57 -6.50 -6.31 -16.86
N ALA A 58 -5.96 -5.57 -17.83
CA ALA A 58 -6.59 -5.41 -19.12
C ALA A 58 -6.81 -6.83 -19.66
N ALA A 59 -8.04 -7.08 -20.11
CA ALA A 59 -8.46 -8.32 -20.75
C ALA A 59 -7.61 -8.61 -21.99
#